data_AF-A0A182TEU7-F1
#
_entry.id   AF-A0A182TEU7-F1
#
_cell.length_a   1.000
_cell.length_b   1.000
_cell.length_c   1.000
_cell.angle_alpha   90.00
_cell.angle_beta   90.00
_cell.angle_gamma   90.00
#
_symmetry.space_group_name_H-M   'P 1'
#
loop_
_entity.id
_entity.type
_entity.pdbx_description
1 polymer ?
#
loop_
_entity_poly.entity_id
_entity_poly.type
_entity_poly.pdbx_seq_one_letter_code
_entity_poly.pdbx_strand_id
1 'polypeptide(L)'
;MLLEMSHWVHNYIQRCDSMHYNQSLKAHLVFYSVCQAIFYVVAFRANHLTSSAKNLTFLQSLQLSSIVTCQLNPLRVCLPTVATAFAGITRAYQLAYCHTILERNARRKLATVYKNSTQLPEDCLDTFFPFDPYMLKKSGKRIEPFYLQYQAHELDEESGGGGCGGETSGGRGRKRYESVSEDVDDFIPESKRHKHHGVDVSGEFTFSYGVSPGFHS
;
A
#
# COMPACT_ATOMS: atom_id res chain seq x y z
N MET A 1 7.38 21.76 -4.79
CA MET A 1 7.40 20.29 -4.98
C MET A 1 6.01 19.65 -5.13
N LEU A 2 5.22 19.39 -4.05
CA LEU A 2 3.91 18.70 -4.19
C LEU A 2 2.95 19.38 -5.16
N LEU A 3 2.86 20.72 -5.10
CA LEU A 3 2.03 21.51 -6.01
C LEU A 3 2.49 21.39 -7.46
N GLU A 4 3.79 21.46 -7.71
CA GLU A 4 4.36 21.34 -9.07
C GLU A 4 4.14 19.93 -9.64
N MET A 5 4.30 18.89 -8.82
CA MET A 5 4.01 17.51 -9.20
C MET A 5 2.53 17.35 -9.53
N SER A 6 1.63 17.88 -8.70
CA SER A 6 0.18 17.84 -8.96
C SER A 6 -0.18 18.60 -10.25
N HIS A 7 0.33 19.81 -10.45
CA HIS A 7 0.12 20.57 -11.69
C HIS A 7 0.62 19.81 -12.93
N TRP A 8 1.80 19.19 -12.84
CA TRP A 8 2.32 18.36 -13.94
C TRP A 8 1.40 17.17 -14.23
N VAL A 9 0.90 16.48 -13.20
CA VAL A 9 -0.05 15.36 -13.33
C VAL A 9 -1.35 15.82 -13.97
N HIS A 10 -1.95 16.93 -13.53
CA HIS A 10 -3.18 17.47 -14.12
C HIS A 10 -3.00 17.85 -15.60
N ASN A 11 -1.89 18.51 -15.94
CA ASN A 11 -1.56 18.82 -17.33
C ASN A 11 -1.37 17.54 -18.17
N TYR A 12 -0.80 16.49 -17.59
CA TYR A 12 -0.63 15.20 -18.26
C TYR A 12 -1.98 14.53 -18.53
N ILE A 13 -2.90 14.54 -17.56
CA ILE A 13 -4.27 14.02 -17.70
C ILE A 13 -5.01 14.74 -18.83
N GLN A 14 -4.99 16.07 -18.84
CA GLN A 14 -5.64 16.88 -19.90
C GLN A 14 -5.11 16.56 -21.31
N ARG A 15 -3.81 16.29 -21.44
CA ARG A 15 -3.20 15.89 -22.72
C ARG A 15 -3.58 14.47 -23.14
N CYS A 16 -3.72 13.56 -22.18
CA CYS A 16 -4.15 12.18 -22.46
C CYS A 16 -5.63 12.11 -22.85
N ASP A 17 -6.49 12.98 -22.30
CA ASP A 17 -7.91 13.00 -22.66
C ASP A 17 -8.17 13.56 -24.07
N SER A 18 -7.25 14.39 -24.60
CA SER A 18 -7.39 15.05 -25.92
C SER A 18 -6.75 14.29 -27.08
N MET A 19 -5.73 13.47 -26.82
CA MET A 19 -5.09 12.60 -27.80
C MET A 19 -5.30 11.16 -27.34
N HIS A 20 -6.01 10.33 -28.11
CA HIS A 20 -6.15 8.88 -27.87
C HIS A 20 -4.77 8.18 -27.83
N TYR A 21 -4.05 8.34 -26.73
CA TYR A 21 -2.66 7.94 -26.58
C TYR A 21 -2.56 6.41 -26.41
N ASN A 22 -1.35 5.92 -26.65
CA ASN A 22 -1.02 4.50 -26.56
C ASN A 22 -1.33 3.96 -25.15
N GLN A 23 -2.28 3.03 -25.01
CA GLN A 23 -2.73 2.50 -23.71
C GLN A 23 -1.71 1.58 -23.01
N SER A 24 -0.48 1.51 -23.50
CA SER A 24 0.57 0.71 -22.87
C SER A 24 0.99 1.32 -21.53
N LEU A 25 1.03 0.49 -20.48
CA LEU A 25 1.54 0.87 -19.16
C LEU A 25 2.91 1.55 -19.22
N LYS A 26 3.79 1.05 -20.10
CA LYS A 26 5.16 1.57 -20.27
C LYS A 26 5.18 3.00 -20.80
N ALA A 27 4.18 3.41 -21.59
CA ALA A 27 4.09 4.77 -22.11
C ALA A 27 3.79 5.81 -21.01
N HIS A 28 3.15 5.38 -19.93
CA HIS A 28 2.72 6.24 -18.82
C HIS A 28 3.57 6.04 -17.55
N LEU A 29 4.74 5.41 -17.66
CA LEU A 29 5.56 5.05 -16.50
C LEU A 29 5.90 6.27 -15.63
N VAL A 30 6.33 7.37 -16.25
CA VAL A 30 6.65 8.62 -15.53
C VAL A 30 5.43 9.18 -14.80
N PHE A 31 4.24 9.09 -15.42
CA PHE A 31 3.00 9.51 -14.80
C PHE A 31 2.71 8.72 -13.53
N TYR A 32 2.82 7.40 -13.60
CA TYR A 32 2.61 6.53 -12.45
C TYR A 32 3.66 6.77 -11.35
N SER A 33 4.92 6.99 -11.71
CA SER A 33 5.98 7.30 -10.74
C SER A 33 5.73 8.61 -10.00
N VAL A 34 5.25 9.65 -10.69
CA VAL A 34 4.90 10.94 -10.06
C VAL A 34 3.65 10.79 -9.17
N CYS A 35 2.63 10.06 -9.63
CA CYS A 35 1.45 9.77 -8.80
C CYS A 35 1.84 9.02 -7.53
N GLN A 36 2.69 8.00 -7.65
CA GLN A 36 3.18 7.24 -6.50
C GLN A 36 3.95 8.12 -5.52
N ALA A 37 4.78 9.04 -6.01
CA ALA A 37 5.49 9.98 -5.15
C ALA A 37 4.52 10.90 -4.39
N ILE A 38 3.48 11.43 -5.06
CA ILE A 38 2.44 12.22 -4.41
C ILE A 38 1.72 11.39 -3.33
N PHE A 39 1.27 10.18 -3.67
CA PHE A 39 0.56 9.30 -2.74
C PHE A 39 1.42 8.95 -1.53
N TYR A 40 2.69 8.62 -1.77
CA TYR A 40 3.66 8.31 -0.72
C TYR A 40 3.86 9.50 0.24
N VAL A 41 4.13 10.70 -0.29
CA VAL A 41 4.36 11.89 0.54
C VAL A 41 3.10 12.25 1.35
N VAL A 42 1.91 12.19 0.74
CA VAL A 42 0.65 12.46 1.43
C VAL A 42 0.39 11.42 2.52
N ALA A 43 0.64 10.14 2.26
CA ALA A 43 0.46 9.07 3.24
C ALA A 43 1.45 9.18 4.42
N PHE A 44 2.73 9.40 4.14
CA PHE A 44 3.79 9.42 5.17
C PHE A 44 3.86 10.71 5.98
N ARG A 45 3.53 11.85 5.37
CA ARG A 45 3.61 13.18 6.02
C ARG A 45 2.24 13.75 6.38
N ALA A 46 1.21 12.92 6.44
CA ALA A 46 -0.17 13.33 6.72
C ALA A 46 -0.24 14.22 7.97
N ASN A 47 0.32 13.80 9.09
CA ASN A 47 0.27 14.54 10.37
C ASN A 47 0.74 16.00 10.22
N HIS A 48 1.85 16.23 9.51
CA HIS A 48 2.36 17.58 9.28
C HIS A 48 1.53 18.36 8.24
N LEU A 49 1.05 17.67 7.20
CA LEU A 49 0.23 18.25 6.14
C LEU A 49 -1.21 18.55 6.60
N THR A 50 -1.64 18.04 7.75
CA THR A 50 -3.00 18.25 8.28
C THR A 50 -3.02 18.97 9.63
N SER A 51 -1.85 19.30 10.19
CA SER A 51 -1.71 20.02 11.48
C SER A 51 -2.37 21.41 11.51
N SER A 52 -2.59 22.04 10.37
CA SER A 52 -3.15 23.40 10.28
C SER A 52 -4.22 23.48 9.20
N ALA A 53 -5.23 24.31 9.42
CA ALA A 53 -6.26 24.61 8.42
C ALA A 53 -5.65 25.07 7.09
N LYS A 54 -4.57 25.88 7.12
CA LYS A 54 -3.86 26.32 5.91
C LYS A 54 -3.28 25.15 5.11
N ASN A 55 -2.73 24.15 5.81
CA ASN A 55 -2.14 22.97 5.17
C ASN A 55 -3.24 22.06 4.59
N LEU A 56 -4.39 21.97 5.26
CA LEU A 56 -5.55 21.24 4.75
C LEU A 56 -6.12 21.91 3.48
N THR A 57 -6.25 23.24 3.47
CA THR A 57 -6.62 23.99 2.25
C THR A 57 -5.61 23.78 1.13
N PHE A 58 -4.31 23.71 1.46
CA PHE A 58 -3.27 23.35 0.49
C PHE A 58 -3.48 21.93 -0.07
N LEU A 59 -3.80 20.94 0.76
CA LEU A 59 -4.08 19.58 0.27
C LEU A 59 -5.33 19.53 -0.63
N GLN A 60 -6.36 20.31 -0.29
CA GLN A 60 -7.57 20.43 -1.12
C GLN A 60 -7.25 21.06 -2.48
N SER A 61 -6.36 22.05 -2.54
CA SER A 61 -5.98 22.71 -3.80
C SER A 61 -5.23 21.79 -4.77
N LEU A 62 -4.65 20.69 -4.28
CA LEU A 62 -4.01 19.67 -5.13
C LEU A 62 -5.01 18.87 -5.98
N GLN A 63 -6.31 18.93 -5.68
CA GLN A 63 -7.38 18.24 -6.42
C GLN A 63 -7.13 16.73 -6.58
N LEU A 64 -6.74 16.07 -5.47
CA LEU A 64 -6.38 14.66 -5.44
C LEU A 64 -7.47 13.72 -5.98
N SER A 65 -8.75 14.08 -5.80
CA SER A 65 -9.90 13.34 -6.33
C SER A 65 -9.80 13.14 -7.85
N SER A 66 -9.49 14.20 -8.61
CA SER A 66 -9.36 14.13 -10.07
C SER A 66 -8.22 13.21 -10.51
N ILE A 67 -7.10 13.23 -9.79
CA ILE A 67 -5.93 12.37 -10.07
C ILE A 67 -6.30 10.89 -9.90
N VAL A 68 -7.00 10.52 -8.82
CA VAL A 68 -7.33 9.10 -8.57
C VAL A 68 -8.45 8.55 -9.44
N THR A 69 -9.36 9.41 -9.92
CA THR A 69 -10.48 9.01 -10.78
C THR A 69 -10.17 9.09 -12.27
N CYS A 70 -8.97 9.53 -12.67
CA CYS A 70 -8.61 9.63 -14.08
C CYS A 70 -8.60 8.26 -14.77
N GLN A 71 -8.75 8.26 -16.10
CA GLN A 71 -8.87 7.03 -16.89
C GLN A 71 -7.64 6.12 -16.80
N LEU A 72 -6.46 6.70 -16.55
CA LEU A 72 -5.20 5.97 -16.38
C LEU A 72 -5.14 5.16 -15.08
N ASN A 73 -6.03 5.41 -14.13
CA ASN A 73 -6.21 4.69 -12.87
C ASN A 73 -4.89 4.38 -12.13
N PRO A 74 -4.22 5.43 -11.60
CA PRO A 74 -2.92 5.27 -10.95
C PRO A 74 -2.97 4.37 -9.70
N LEU A 75 -4.12 4.28 -9.02
CA LEU A 75 -4.32 3.39 -7.86
C LEU A 75 -4.23 1.90 -8.21
N ARG A 76 -4.35 1.53 -9.49
CA ARG A 76 -4.14 0.14 -9.95
C ARG A 76 -2.66 -0.21 -10.05
N VAL A 77 -1.83 0.77 -10.39
CA VAL A 77 -0.43 0.57 -10.82
C VAL A 77 0.58 0.92 -9.72
N CYS A 78 0.24 1.88 -8.85
CA CYS A 78 1.05 2.19 -7.69
C CYS A 78 1.09 1.02 -6.69
N LEU A 79 2.12 0.98 -5.85
CA LEU A 79 2.27 -0.05 -4.82
C LEU A 79 1.01 -0.12 -3.92
N PRO A 80 0.42 -1.31 -3.70
CA PRO A 80 -0.83 -1.44 -2.96
C PRO A 80 -0.77 -0.89 -1.53
N THR A 81 0.35 -1.05 -0.83
CA THR A 81 0.54 -0.53 0.53
C THR A 81 0.46 1.00 0.57
N VAL A 82 1.12 1.67 -0.38
CA VAL A 82 1.06 3.13 -0.53
C VAL A 82 -0.34 3.58 -0.89
N ALA A 83 -1.00 2.90 -1.82
CA ALA A 83 -2.35 3.24 -2.26
C ALA A 83 -3.40 3.10 -1.13
N THR A 84 -3.31 2.03 -0.33
CA THR A 84 -4.18 1.81 0.83
C THR A 84 -3.94 2.84 1.92
N ALA A 85 -2.68 3.12 2.26
CA ALA A 85 -2.34 4.14 3.25
C ALA A 85 -2.85 5.53 2.82
N PHE A 86 -2.61 5.90 1.55
CA PHE A 86 -3.12 7.12 0.96
C PHE A 86 -4.66 7.20 1.04
N ALA A 87 -5.36 6.11 0.69
CA ALA A 87 -6.82 6.02 0.77
C ALA A 87 -7.36 6.18 2.21
N GLY A 88 -6.58 5.77 3.21
CA GLY A 88 -6.87 6.02 4.62
C GLY A 88 -6.87 7.52 4.94
N ILE A 89 -5.77 8.19 4.62
CA ILE A 89 -5.59 9.62 4.85
C ILE A 89 -6.63 10.45 4.09
N THR A 90 -6.81 10.21 2.78
CA THR A 90 -7.71 11.05 1.99
C THR A 90 -9.17 10.91 2.40
N ARG A 91 -9.58 9.74 2.91
CA ARG A 91 -10.91 9.55 3.50
C ARG A 91 -11.04 10.30 4.82
N ALA A 92 -10.05 10.17 5.71
CA ALA A 92 -10.06 10.81 7.02
C ALA A 92 -10.23 12.34 6.93
N TYR A 93 -9.59 12.97 5.94
CA TYR A 93 -9.63 14.41 5.72
C TYR A 93 -10.57 14.85 4.59
N GLN A 94 -11.44 13.95 4.10
CA GLN A 94 -12.42 14.23 3.04
C GLN A 94 -11.83 14.82 1.75
N LEU A 95 -10.62 14.41 1.38
CA LEU A 95 -9.90 14.88 0.20
C LEU A 95 -10.26 14.08 -1.07
N ALA A 96 -10.42 12.75 -0.91
CA ALA A 96 -10.76 11.83 -2.00
C ALA A 96 -11.23 10.48 -1.44
N TYR A 97 -12.20 9.87 -2.13
CA TYR A 97 -12.78 8.57 -1.76
C TYR A 97 -12.22 7.46 -2.65
N CYS A 98 -11.12 6.84 -2.21
CA CYS A 98 -10.36 5.89 -3.03
C CYS A 98 -10.79 4.42 -2.84
N HIS A 99 -11.48 4.08 -1.74
CA HIS A 99 -11.78 2.69 -1.36
C HIS A 99 -12.60 1.93 -2.41
N THR A 100 -13.60 2.57 -3.01
CA THR A 100 -14.43 1.97 -4.07
C THR A 100 -13.61 1.67 -5.33
N ILE A 101 -12.64 2.53 -5.65
CA ILE A 101 -11.72 2.36 -6.79
C ILE A 101 -10.77 1.19 -6.51
N LEU A 102 -10.19 1.13 -5.30
CA LEU A 102 -9.32 0.05 -4.87
C LEU A 102 -10.04 -1.31 -4.89
N GLU A 103 -11.26 -1.37 -4.38
CA GLU A 103 -12.06 -2.59 -4.39
C GLU A 103 -12.38 -3.05 -5.82
N ARG A 104 -12.77 -2.11 -6.70
CA ARG A 104 -12.99 -2.39 -8.13
C ARG A 104 -11.72 -2.91 -8.81
N ASN A 105 -10.55 -2.35 -8.48
CA ASN A 105 -9.26 -2.79 -9.01
C ASN A 105 -8.91 -4.22 -8.55
N ALA A 106 -9.13 -4.52 -7.27
CA ALA A 106 -8.93 -5.86 -6.72
C ALA A 106 -9.83 -6.91 -7.39
N ARG A 107 -11.13 -6.62 -7.55
CA ARG A 107 -12.07 -7.52 -8.23
C ARG A 107 -11.68 -7.78 -9.69
N ARG A 108 -11.21 -6.74 -10.41
CA ARG A 108 -10.71 -6.90 -11.79
C ARG A 108 -9.48 -7.80 -11.85
N LYS A 109 -8.54 -7.64 -10.93
CA LYS A 109 -7.34 -8.49 -10.85
C LYS A 109 -7.72 -9.96 -10.67
N LEU A 110 -8.65 -10.25 -9.75
CA LEU A 110 -9.15 -11.61 -9.54
C LEU A 110 -9.79 -12.19 -10.82
N ALA A 111 -10.67 -11.43 -11.48
CA ALA A 111 -11.34 -11.88 -12.70
C ALA A 111 -10.37 -12.21 -13.85
N THR A 112 -9.23 -11.51 -13.94
CA THR A 112 -8.19 -11.77 -14.96
C THR A 112 -7.41 -13.04 -14.65
N VAL A 113 -7.08 -13.31 -13.37
CA VAL A 113 -6.36 -14.52 -12.95
C VAL A 113 -7.14 -15.79 -13.28
N TYR A 114 -8.47 -15.78 -13.08
CA TYR A 114 -9.32 -16.92 -13.43
C TYR A 114 -9.43 -17.17 -14.95
N LYS A 115 -9.13 -16.18 -15.79
CA LYS A 115 -9.19 -16.31 -17.26
C LYS A 115 -7.87 -16.73 -17.89
N ASN A 116 -6.75 -16.29 -17.34
CA ASN A 116 -5.43 -16.44 -17.94
C ASN A 116 -4.48 -17.10 -16.92
N SER A 117 -4.45 -18.42 -16.87
CA SER A 117 -3.66 -19.24 -15.92
C SER A 117 -2.14 -19.05 -15.99
N THR A 118 -1.61 -18.20 -16.88
CA THR A 118 -0.19 -18.23 -17.26
C THR A 118 0.54 -16.89 -17.18
N GLN A 119 -0.14 -15.75 -16.95
CA GLN A 119 0.56 -14.47 -16.79
C GLN A 119 -0.12 -13.59 -15.73
N LEU A 120 0.56 -13.46 -14.58
CA LEU A 120 0.28 -12.37 -13.64
C LEU A 120 0.72 -11.08 -14.35
N PRO A 121 -0.18 -10.13 -14.64
CA PRO A 121 0.24 -8.88 -15.26
C PRO A 121 1.28 -8.20 -14.35
N GLU A 122 2.43 -7.81 -14.90
CA GLU A 122 3.36 -6.84 -14.30
C GLU A 122 2.65 -5.48 -14.25
N ASP A 123 1.64 -5.39 -13.41
CA ASP A 123 0.74 -4.24 -13.31
C ASP A 123 1.19 -3.26 -12.25
N CYS A 124 2.10 -3.65 -11.35
CA CYS A 124 2.61 -2.78 -10.31
C CYS A 124 3.97 -2.20 -10.71
N LEU A 125 4.18 -0.93 -10.38
CA LEU A 125 5.51 -0.33 -10.45
C LEU A 125 6.49 -1.13 -9.61
N ASP A 126 7.69 -1.34 -10.14
CA ASP A 126 8.83 -1.71 -9.31
C ASP A 126 9.19 -0.49 -8.44
N THR A 127 9.23 -0.70 -7.12
CA THR A 127 9.38 0.39 -6.16
C THR A 127 10.60 0.16 -5.29
N PHE A 128 11.56 1.08 -5.41
CA PHE A 128 12.70 1.16 -4.53
C PHE A 128 12.53 2.38 -3.60
N PHE A 129 12.54 2.14 -2.29
CA PHE A 129 12.45 3.19 -1.27
C PHE A 129 13.84 3.45 -0.66
N PRO A 130 14.59 4.46 -1.15
CA PRO A 130 15.98 4.68 -0.74
C PRO A 130 16.14 5.05 0.74
N PHE A 131 15.05 5.48 1.39
CA PHE A 131 15.01 5.89 2.80
C PHE A 131 14.14 4.96 3.65
N ASP A 132 14.04 3.69 3.28
CA ASP A 132 13.51 2.66 4.18
C ASP A 132 14.40 2.50 5.43
N PRO A 133 13.88 1.87 6.51
CA PRO A 133 14.59 1.78 7.78
C PRO A 133 16.02 1.28 7.62
N TYR A 134 16.95 2.03 8.20
CA TYR A 134 18.36 1.73 8.09
C TYR A 134 18.77 0.65 9.12
N MET A 135 18.99 -0.58 8.65
CA MET A 135 19.09 -1.77 9.51
C MET A 135 20.46 -1.99 10.18
N LEU A 136 21.50 -1.22 9.83
CA LEU A 136 22.85 -1.47 10.35
C LEU A 136 23.00 -0.97 11.80
N LYS A 137 23.15 -1.90 12.74
CA LYS A 137 23.20 -1.63 14.20
C LYS A 137 24.24 -0.57 14.64
N LYS A 138 25.39 -0.50 13.96
CA LYS A 138 26.50 0.41 14.32
C LYS A 138 26.29 1.82 13.75
N SER A 139 26.12 1.92 12.44
CA SER A 139 25.92 3.20 11.74
C SER A 139 24.51 3.75 11.91
N GLY A 140 23.52 2.91 12.23
CA GLY A 140 22.11 3.30 12.35
C GLY A 140 21.86 4.28 13.50
N LYS A 141 22.63 4.18 14.59
CA LYS A 141 22.57 5.15 15.71
C LYS A 141 22.84 6.59 15.28
N ARG A 142 23.54 6.80 14.15
CA ARG A 142 23.80 8.14 13.59
C ARG A 142 22.65 8.66 12.72
N ILE A 143 21.84 7.77 12.16
CA ILE A 143 20.74 8.10 11.24
C ILE A 143 19.41 8.19 12.00
N GLU A 144 19.23 7.37 13.04
CA GLU A 144 18.02 7.28 13.86
C GLU A 144 17.46 8.65 14.32
N PRO A 145 18.26 9.64 14.76
CA PRO A 145 17.73 10.94 15.17
C PRO A 145 17.09 11.76 14.04
N PHE A 146 17.46 11.47 12.79
CA PHE A 146 16.96 12.16 11.59
C PHE A 146 15.92 11.33 10.82
N TYR A 147 15.73 10.07 11.21
CA TYR A 147 14.83 9.16 10.53
C TYR A 147 13.39 9.46 10.90
N LEU A 148 12.55 9.70 9.90
CA LEU A 148 11.12 9.85 10.10
C LEU A 148 10.45 8.48 10.03
N GLN A 149 10.07 7.95 11.19
CA GLN A 149 9.32 6.71 11.25
C GLN A 149 7.88 6.92 10.75
N TYR A 150 7.39 6.00 9.93
CA TYR A 150 5.98 5.97 9.57
C TYR A 150 5.13 5.81 10.82
N GLN A 151 4.05 6.59 10.88
CA GLN A 151 3.01 6.44 11.89
C GLN A 151 1.73 6.12 11.14
N ALA A 152 1.24 4.89 11.31
CA ALA A 152 -0.05 4.52 10.74
C ALA A 152 -1.12 5.47 11.29
N HIS A 153 -1.91 6.05 10.40
CA HIS A 153 -3.01 6.92 10.78
C HIS A 153 -4.19 6.03 11.16
N GLU A 154 -4.23 5.61 12.42
CA GLU A 154 -5.37 4.93 13.03
C GLU A 154 -6.35 6.02 13.48
N LEU A 155 -7.48 6.16 12.79
CA LEU A 155 -8.65 6.79 13.36
C LEU A 155 -9.63 5.68 13.68
N ASP A 156 -9.93 5.54 14.97
CA ASP A 156 -10.84 4.55 15.52
C ASP A 156 -12.18 4.52 14.77
N GLU A 157 -12.54 3.34 14.28
CA GLU A 157 -13.91 3.02 13.91
C GLU A 157 -14.75 2.86 15.18
N GLU A 158 -15.07 3.94 15.91
CA GLU A 158 -16.04 3.87 17.01
C GLU A 158 -17.36 4.57 16.66
N SER A 159 -18.35 3.75 16.32
CA SER A 159 -19.72 3.89 16.85
C SER A 159 -20.49 2.58 16.68
N GLY A 160 -20.50 1.78 17.76
CA GLY A 160 -21.22 0.51 17.84
C GLY A 160 -21.21 -0.19 19.21
N GLY A 161 -21.15 0.56 20.31
CA GLY A 161 -21.65 0.25 21.66
C GLY A 161 -21.44 -1.14 22.32
N GLY A 162 -20.76 -1.15 23.48
CA GLY A 162 -20.96 -2.18 24.51
C GLY A 162 -19.72 -2.40 25.39
N GLY A 163 -19.66 -1.71 26.53
CA GLY A 163 -18.48 -1.72 27.42
C GLY A 163 -18.31 -2.95 28.30
N CYS A 164 -17.08 -3.16 28.78
CA CYS A 164 -16.75 -3.65 30.13
C CYS A 164 -15.22 -3.47 30.37
N GLY A 165 -14.84 -3.08 31.59
CA GLY A 165 -13.52 -2.55 31.92
C GLY A 165 -12.48 -3.56 32.43
N GLY A 166 -11.31 -3.03 32.82
CA GLY A 166 -10.39 -3.63 33.79
C GLY A 166 -9.07 -4.23 33.28
N GLU A 167 -8.01 -3.41 33.32
CA GLU A 167 -6.62 -3.70 33.73
C GLU A 167 -5.63 -4.59 32.92
N THR A 168 -4.54 -3.92 32.51
CA THR A 168 -3.11 -4.32 32.51
C THR A 168 -2.51 -5.32 31.51
N SER A 169 -1.53 -4.78 30.78
CA SER A 169 -0.25 -5.39 30.35
C SER A 169 -0.22 -6.41 29.21
N GLY A 170 0.74 -6.19 28.29
CA GLY A 170 1.26 -7.21 27.38
C GLY A 170 0.93 -6.98 25.91
N GLY A 171 1.89 -6.43 25.17
CA GLY A 171 1.81 -6.31 23.72
C GLY A 171 1.54 -7.66 23.05
N ARG A 172 0.65 -7.66 22.07
CA ARG A 172 0.45 -8.78 21.15
C ARG A 172 0.34 -8.24 19.74
N GLY A 173 1.44 -8.37 19.00
CA GLY A 173 1.44 -8.22 17.55
C GLY A 173 0.38 -9.14 16.94
N ARG A 174 -0.25 -8.67 15.86
CA ARG A 174 -1.19 -9.43 15.05
C ARG A 174 -0.52 -10.72 14.59
N LYS A 175 -0.85 -11.84 15.25
CA LYS A 175 -0.48 -13.17 14.79
C LYS A 175 -1.11 -13.38 13.43
N ARG A 176 -0.26 -13.49 12.41
CA ARG A 176 -0.56 -14.08 11.12
C ARG A 176 -1.36 -15.36 11.37
N TYR A 177 -2.58 -15.42 10.83
CA TYR A 177 -3.36 -16.64 10.76
C TYR A 177 -2.59 -17.63 9.89
N GLU A 178 -1.83 -18.50 10.54
CA GLU A 178 -1.27 -19.69 9.95
C GLU A 178 -2.40 -20.72 10.00
N SER A 179 -3.09 -20.88 8.87
CA SER A 179 -4.09 -21.92 8.72
C SER A 179 -3.37 -23.26 8.68
N VAL A 180 -3.20 -23.89 9.84
CA VAL A 180 -2.99 -25.33 9.88
C VAL A 180 -4.37 -25.94 9.78
N SER A 181 -4.82 -26.23 8.55
CA SER A 181 -5.97 -27.09 8.32
C SER A 181 -5.55 -28.50 8.68
N GLU A 182 -5.91 -28.98 9.88
CA GLU A 182 -5.96 -30.41 10.17
C GLU A 182 -7.26 -30.98 9.59
N ASP A 183 -7.43 -30.88 8.26
CA ASP A 183 -8.42 -31.67 7.57
C ASP A 183 -7.83 -33.07 7.44
N VAL A 184 -8.22 -33.96 8.37
CA VAL A 184 -7.92 -35.38 8.28
C VAL A 184 -8.70 -35.92 7.09
N ASP A 185 -8.04 -35.98 5.93
CA ASP A 185 -8.53 -36.62 4.71
C ASP A 185 -8.77 -38.13 4.97
N ASP A 186 -10.00 -38.47 5.34
CA ASP A 186 -10.47 -39.84 5.63
C ASP A 186 -10.61 -40.73 4.37
N PHE A 187 -10.18 -40.25 3.21
CA PHE A 187 -10.40 -40.93 1.92
C PHE A 187 -9.18 -41.68 1.37
N ILE A 188 -8.07 -41.80 2.13
CA ILE A 188 -6.87 -42.53 1.66
C ILE A 188 -6.54 -43.71 2.60
N PRO A 189 -6.58 -44.97 2.13
CA PRO A 189 -6.20 -46.13 2.93
C PRO A 189 -4.74 -46.04 3.41
N GLU A 190 -4.51 -46.35 4.69
CA GLU A 190 -3.25 -46.20 5.47
C GLU A 190 -1.96 -46.73 4.82
N SER A 191 -2.08 -47.61 3.82
CA SER A 191 -0.96 -48.26 3.16
C SER A 191 -0.06 -47.38 2.27
N LYS A 192 -0.33 -46.07 2.09
CA LYS A 192 0.42 -45.21 1.14
C LYS A 192 0.93 -43.85 1.64
N ARG A 193 0.84 -43.49 2.93
CA ARG A 193 1.45 -42.24 3.43
C ARG A 193 2.98 -42.36 3.47
N HIS A 194 3.65 -41.82 2.45
CA HIS A 194 5.11 -41.63 2.46
C HIS A 194 5.50 -40.50 3.41
N LYS A 195 6.44 -40.81 4.29
CA LYS A 195 7.01 -39.97 5.34
C LYS A 195 7.89 -38.89 4.69
N HIS A 196 7.52 -37.61 4.76
CA HIS A 196 8.43 -36.51 4.40
C HIS A 196 8.99 -35.87 5.66
N HIS A 197 10.30 -36.05 5.84
CA HIS A 197 11.11 -35.48 6.91
C HIS A 197 11.15 -33.95 6.82
N GLY A 198 11.18 -33.30 7.98
CA GLY A 198 11.42 -31.87 8.13
C GLY A 198 12.79 -31.47 7.61
N VAL A 199 12.83 -30.28 7.00
CA VAL A 199 14.07 -29.59 6.64
C VAL A 199 14.10 -28.31 7.48
N ASP A 200 15.00 -28.30 8.45
CA ASP A 200 15.50 -27.08 9.09
C ASP A 200 16.07 -26.15 8.02
N VAL A 201 15.47 -24.98 7.84
CA VAL A 201 16.08 -23.88 7.07
C VAL A 201 16.50 -22.80 8.06
N SER A 202 17.73 -22.96 8.52
CA SER A 202 18.53 -21.91 9.13
C SER A 202 18.73 -20.73 8.16
N GLY A 203 18.19 -19.57 8.55
CA GLY A 203 18.79 -18.26 8.33
C GLY A 203 19.14 -17.84 6.90
N GLU A 204 18.13 -17.59 6.06
CA GLU A 204 18.27 -16.63 4.96
C GLU A 204 17.35 -15.44 5.25
N PHE A 205 17.93 -14.28 5.59
CA PHE A 205 17.21 -13.01 5.54
C PHE A 205 16.97 -12.68 4.06
N THR A 206 15.86 -13.17 3.51
CA THR A 206 15.40 -12.79 2.18
C THR A 206 14.97 -11.33 2.24
N PHE A 207 15.87 -10.42 1.87
CA PHE A 207 15.56 -8.99 1.82
C PHE A 207 14.71 -8.71 0.58
N SER A 208 13.41 -8.56 0.78
CA SER A 208 12.47 -8.15 -0.28
C SER A 208 12.43 -6.63 -0.36
N TYR A 209 13.07 -6.04 -1.37
CA TYR A 209 13.02 -4.61 -1.67
C TYR A 209 11.63 -4.12 -2.13
N GLY A 210 10.66 -5.03 -2.35
CA GLY A 210 9.35 -4.69 -2.91
C GLY A 210 8.25 -4.32 -1.90
N VAL A 211 8.53 -4.37 -0.60
CA VAL A 211 7.59 -4.00 0.46
C VAL A 211 8.33 -3.14 1.48
N SER A 212 8.05 -1.84 1.51
CA SER A 212 8.66 -0.94 2.49
C SER A 212 8.32 -1.43 3.90
N PRO A 213 9.32 -1.74 4.75
CA PRO A 213 9.11 -2.13 6.15
C PRO A 213 8.34 -1.07 6.94
N GLY A 214 8.31 0.17 6.47
CA GLY A 214 7.59 1.28 7.09
C GLY A 214 6.07 1.10 7.13
N PHE A 215 5.47 0.23 6.29
CA PHE A 215 4.02 -0.02 6.32
C PHE A 215 3.60 -1.18 7.24
N HIS A 216 4.54 -1.85 7.91
CA HIS A 216 4.20 -2.89 8.88
C HIS A 216 3.96 -2.27 10.26
N SER A 217 2.69 -2.25 10.69
CA SER A 217 2.28 -2.12 12.09
C SER A 217 1.46 -3.35 12.48
#